data_AF-U2PUH2-F1
#
_entry.id   AF-U2PUH2-F1
#
_cell.length_a   1.000
_cell.length_b   1.000
_cell.length_c   1.000
_cell.angle_alpha   90.00
_cell.angle_beta   90.00
_cell.angle_gamma   90.00
#
_symmetry.space_group_name_H-M   'P 1'
#
loop_
_entity.id
_entity.type
_entity.pdbx_description
1 polymer ?
#
loop_
_entity_poly.entity_id
_entity_poly.type
_entity_poly.pdbx_seq_one_letter_code
_entity_poly.pdbx_strand_id
1 'polypeptide(L)' 'MKKIIMLIISILLIMSCADIEASRERMRQRGRECICNKRGGLEYCRYIN' A
#
# COMPACT_ATOMS: atom_id res chain seq x y z
N MET A 1 -5.89 -27.06 23.35
CA MET A 1 -4.88 -26.82 22.29
C MET A 1 -5.49 -26.42 20.96
N LYS A 2 -6.34 -27.24 20.32
CA LYS A 2 -6.89 -26.99 18.97
C LYS A 2 -7.66 -25.66 18.82
N LYS A 3 -8.41 -25.25 19.85
CA LYS A 3 -9.12 -23.95 19.89
C LYS A 3 -8.17 -22.74 19.98
N ILE A 4 -7.04 -22.88 20.68
CA ILE A 4 -6.04 -21.81 20.81
C ILE A 4 -5.32 -21.62 19.47
N ILE A 5 -5.00 -22.72 18.77
CA ILE A 5 -4.39 -22.66 17.44
C ILE A 5 -5.32 -21.96 16.44
N MET A 6 -6.63 -22.28 16.45
CA MET A 6 -7.61 -21.56 15.63
C MET A 6 -7.67 -20.07 15.95
N LEU A 7 -7.66 -19.70 17.24
CA LEU A 7 -7.65 -18.30 17.66
C LEU A 7 -6.45 -17.53 17.11
N ILE A 8 -5.25 -18.12 17.19
CA ILE A 8 -4.02 -17.51 16.65
C ILE A 8 -4.12 -17.32 15.13
N ILE A 9 -4.59 -18.33 14.40
CA ILE A 9 -4.76 -18.26 12.94
C ILE A 9 -5.77 -17.16 12.56
N SER A 10 -6.90 -17.06 13.27
CA SER A 10 -7.89 -16.02 13.00
C SER A 10 -7.34 -14.61 13.22
N ILE A 11 -6.54 -14.39 14.26
CA ILE A 11 -5.91 -13.08 14.54
C ILE A 11 -4.91 -12.72 13.43
N LEU A 12 -4.08 -13.67 13.00
CA LEU A 12 -3.13 -13.46 11.89
C LEU A 12 -3.84 -13.11 10.57
N LEU A 13 -4.97 -13.77 10.28
CA LEU A 13 -5.77 -13.47 9.09
C LEU A 13 -6.35 -12.04 9.14
N ILE A 14 -6.89 -11.63 10.29
CA ILE A 14 -7.45 -10.27 10.47
C ILE A 14 -6.36 -9.21 10.28
N MET A 15 -5.17 -9.42 10.86
CA MET A 15 -4.03 -8.50 10.70
C MET A 15 -3.58 -8.40 9.23
N SER A 16 -3.49 -9.55 8.54
CA SER A 16 -3.06 -9.56 7.13
C SER A 16 -4.03 -8.83 6.20
N CYS A 17 -5.34 -8.87 6.46
CA CYS A 17 -6.33 -8.10 5.69
C CYS A 17 -6.19 -6.60 5.93
N ALA A 18 -5.98 -6.17 7.18
CA ALA A 18 -5.78 -4.76 7.52
C ALA A 18 -4.51 -4.19 6.86
N ASP A 19 -3.43 -4.97 6.78
CA ASP A 19 -2.19 -4.57 6.09
C ASP A 19 -2.36 -4.44 4.57
N ILE A 20 -3.18 -5.29 3.95
CA ILE A 20 -3.46 -5.21 2.50
C ILE A 20 -4.27 -3.96 2.18
N GLU A 21 -5.26 -3.62 2.99
CA GLU A 21 -6.06 -2.40 2.82
C GLU A 21 -5.21 -1.14 3.03
N ALA A 22 -4.40 -1.09 4.10
CA ALA A 22 -3.46 0.01 4.35
C ALA A 22 -2.38 0.13 3.26
N SER A 23 -1.88 -0.98 2.73
CA SER A 23 -0.89 -0.99 1.64
C SER A 23 -1.51 -0.51 0.32
N ARG A 24 -2.76 -0.86 0.05
CA ARG A 24 -3.53 -0.38 -1.11
C ARG A 24 -3.84 1.11 -0.99
N GLU A 25 -4.15 1.60 0.21
CA GLU A 25 -4.32 3.04 0.46
C GLU A 25 -3.00 3.82 0.33
N ARG A 26 -1.89 3.29 0.85
CA ARG A 26 -0.55 3.89 0.67
C ARG A 26 -0.11 3.93 -0.80
N MET A 27 -0.43 2.91 -1.59
CA MET A 27 -0.20 2.93 -3.05
C MET A 27 -1.09 3.96 -3.75
N ARG A 28 -2.36 4.09 -3.37
CA ARG A 28 -3.25 5.13 -3.91
C ARG A 28 -2.86 6.55 -3.52
N GLN A 29 -2.31 6.74 -2.31
CA GLN A 29 -1.85 8.03 -1.79
C GLN A 29 -0.49 8.45 -2.36
N ARG A 30 0.28 7.54 -2.96
CA ARG A 30 1.46 7.85 -3.78
C ARG A 30 1.00 8.40 -5.13
N GLY A 31 0.42 9.60 -5.08
CA GLY A 31 0.02 10.38 -6.23
C GLY A 31 1.20 10.62 -7.17
N ARG A 32 0.90 10.50 -8.47
CA ARG A 32 1.75 10.72 -9.64
C ARG A 32 3.13 11.33 -9.36
N GLU A 33 4.19 10.61 -9.72
CA GLU A 33 5.53 11.16 -9.81
C GLU A 33 5.64 11.97 -11.11
N CYS A 34 5.79 13.28 -10.95
CA CYS A 34 6.04 14.20 -12.05
C CYS A 34 7.49 14.65 -12.00
N ILE A 35 8.25 14.32 -13.03
CA ILE A 35 9.63 14.77 -13.18
C ILE A 35 9.60 16.12 -13.89
N CYS A 36 10.23 17.11 -13.28
CA CYS A 36 10.41 18.45 -13.86
C CYS A 36 11.84 18.58 -14.41
N ASN A 37 11.96 19.23 -15.56
CA ASN A 37 13.25 19.54 -16.16
C ASN A 37 14.01 20.61 -15.34
N LYS A 38 15.29 20.82 -15.64
CA LYS A 38 16.16 21.80 -14.95
C LYS A 38 15.69 23.26 -15.06
N ARG A 39 14.71 23.58 -15.91
CA ARG A 39 14.10 24.90 -16.07
C ARG A 39 12.71 25.00 -15.41
N GLY A 40 12.31 23.98 -14.64
CA GLY A 40 11.02 23.92 -13.95
C GLY A 40 9.83 23.55 -14.84
N GLY A 41 10.07 23.19 -16.11
CA GLY A 41 9.05 22.70 -17.02
C GLY A 41 8.71 21.23 -16.74
N LEU A 42 7.43 20.91 -16.74
CA LEU A 42 6.92 19.58 -16.42
C LEU A 42 7.23 18.63 -17.59
N GLU A 43 8.08 17.63 -17.35
CA GLU A 43 8.67 16.79 -18.41
C GLU A 43 7.86 15.52 -18.62
N TYR A 44 7.53 14.80 -17.54
CA TYR A 44 6.71 13.60 -17.61
C TYR A 44 6.07 13.29 -16.25
N CYS A 45 4.76 13.02 -16.24
CA CYS A 45 4.05 12.51 -15.06
C CYS A 45 3.65 11.07 -15.31
N ARG A 46 4.08 10.16 -14.43
CA ARG A 46 3.56 8.80 -14.40
C ARG A 46 2.78 8.55 -13.13
N TYR A 47 1.74 7.75 -13.28
CA TYR A 47 1.20 7.05 -12.13
C TYR A 47 2.27 6.10 -11.62
N ILE A 48 2.51 6.13 -10.31
CA ILE A 48 3.31 5.12 -9.66
C ILE A 48 2.39 3.90 -9.53
N ASN A 49 2.33 3.08 -10.58
CA ASN A 49 1.64 1.79 -10.58
C ASN A 49 2.46 0.77 -11.37
#